data_AF-A0AAW2M1V6-F1
#
_entry.id   AF-A0AAW2M1V6-F1
#
_cell.length_a   1.000
_cell.length_b   1.000
_cell.length_c   1.000
_cell.angle_alpha   90.00
_cell.angle_beta   90.00
_cell.angle_gamma   90.00
#
_symmetry.space_group_name_H-M   'P 1'
#
loop_
_entity.id
_entity.type
_entity.pdbx_description
1 polymer ?
#
loop_
_entity_poly.entity_id
_entity_poly.type
_entity_poly.pdbx_seq_one_letter_code
_entity_poly.pdbx_strand_id
1 'polypeptide(L)' 'MRFIYVSPGWQSSAADSRVLRDAISRRNGFVAPQGSYYLVDVGYTNGDGFLAPFQGQRYHLNDWSERHQPTTPKYFLK' A
#
# COMPACT_ATOMS: atom_id res chain seq x y z
N MET A 1 1.90 -12.71 7.12
CA MET A 1 1.66 -11.79 8.25
C MET A 1 0.17 -11.52 8.35
N ARG A 2 -0.42 -11.49 9.55
CA ARG A 2 -1.84 -11.20 9.79
C ARG A 2 -1.93 -10.35 11.04
N PHE A 3 -2.24 -9.06 10.90
CA PHE A 3 -2.47 -8.13 12.00
C PHE A 3 -3.75 -7.36 11.72
N ILE A 4 -4.38 -6.86 12.78
CA ILE A 4 -5.59 -6.04 12.68
C ILE A 4 -5.29 -4.74 13.40
N TYR A 5 -5.43 -3.63 12.69
CA TYR A 5 -5.36 -2.29 13.25
C TYR A 5 -6.72 -1.63 13.08
N VAL A 6 -7.27 -1.05 14.16
CA VAL A 6 -8.59 -0.42 14.15
C VAL A 6 -8.44 1.04 14.59
N SER A 7 -8.86 1.97 13.73
CA SER A 7 -8.91 3.41 14.02
C SER A 7 -10.38 3.87 14.03
N PRO A 8 -11.07 3.82 15.18
CA PRO A 8 -12.46 4.24 15.26
C PRO A 8 -12.59 5.77 15.18
N GLY A 9 -13.78 6.25 14.81
CA GLY A 9 -14.12 7.69 14.80
C GLY A 9 -13.96 8.40 13.46
N TRP A 10 -13.68 7.67 12.38
CA TRP A 10 -13.65 8.23 11.03
C TRP A 10 -15.02 8.18 10.36
N GLN A 11 -15.36 9.24 9.62
CA GLN A 11 -16.54 9.26 8.75
C GLN A 11 -16.35 8.29 7.58
N SER A 12 -17.42 7.67 7.10
CA SER A 12 -17.38 6.70 6.00
C SER A 12 -16.90 7.28 4.66
N SER A 13 -16.80 8.61 4.54
CA SER A 13 -16.29 9.32 3.35
C SER A 13 -14.86 9.84 3.52
N ALA A 14 -14.19 9.50 4.63
CA ALA A 14 -12.83 9.92 4.86
C ALA A 14 -11.88 9.38 3.79
N ALA A 15 -10.99 10.23 3.28
CA ALA A 15 -9.96 9.79 2.37
C ALA A 15 -8.99 8.84 3.09
N ASP A 16 -8.83 7.65 2.52
CA ASP A 16 -7.84 6.62 2.84
C ASP A 16 -6.48 7.17 3.30
N SER A 17 -5.89 8.10 2.54
CA SER A 17 -4.61 8.72 2.87
C SER A 17 -4.63 9.51 4.18
N ARG A 18 -5.75 10.15 4.54
CA ARG A 18 -5.91 10.83 5.84
C ARG A 18 -6.01 9.83 6.98
N VAL A 19 -6.74 8.73 6.77
CA VAL A 19 -6.88 7.66 7.78
C VAL A 19 -5.52 7.02 8.05
N LEU A 20 -4.74 6.69 7.01
CA LEU A 20 -3.39 6.15 7.18
C LEU A 20 -2.44 7.14 7.86
N ARG A 21 -2.47 8.42 7.46
CA ARG A 21 -1.62 9.45 8.08
C ARG A 21 -1.89 9.61 9.57
N ASP A 22 -3.16 9.61 9.97
CA ASP A 22 -3.55 9.65 11.38
C ASP A 22 -3.17 8.37 12.12
N ALA A 23 -3.30 7.20 11.47
CA ALA A 23 -2.88 5.95 12.06
C ALA A 23 -1.40 5.97 12.42
N ILE A 24 -0.54 6.51 11.56
CA ILE A 24 0.92 6.57 11.75
C ILE A 24 1.32 7.64 12.78
N SER A 25 0.62 8.78 12.83
CA SER A 25 1.02 9.92 13.68
C SER A 25 0.70 9.74 15.17
N ARG A 26 -0.11 8.75 15.54
CA ARG A 26 -0.47 8.45 16.94
C ARG A 26 0.74 7.96 17.74
N ARG A 27 0.76 8.23 19.05
CA ARG A 27 1.86 7.86 19.97
C ARG A 27 2.20 6.35 19.96
N ASN A 28 1.20 5.50 19.77
CA ASN A 28 1.34 4.05 19.55
C ASN A 28 0.73 3.68 18.19
N GLY A 29 1.05 4.50 17.18
CA GLY A 29 0.47 4.43 15.86
C GLY A 29 0.83 3.17 15.09
N PHE A 30 0.26 3.07 13.90
CA PHE A 30 0.55 2.00 12.98
C PHE A 30 1.95 2.17 12.39
N VAL A 31 2.82 1.19 12.64
CA VAL A 31 4.25 1.22 12.26
C VAL A 31 4.60 -0.06 11.52
N ALA A 32 5.35 0.07 10.43
CA ALA A 32 5.89 -1.07 9.71
C ALA A 32 7.06 -1.70 10.47
N PRO A 33 7.20 -3.04 10.44
CA PRO A 33 8.37 -3.71 10.99
C PRO A 33 9.66 -3.18 10.37
N GLN A 34 10.69 -3.02 11.19
CA GLN A 34 11.98 -2.54 10.71
C GLN A 34 12.55 -3.48 9.63
N GLY A 35 13.02 -2.89 8.52
CA GLY A 35 13.54 -3.65 7.37
C GLY A 35 12.45 -4.28 6.49
N SER A 36 11.18 -3.91 6.66
CA SER A 36 10.07 -4.37 5.82
C SER A 36 9.13 -3.22 5.47
N TYR A 37 8.40 -3.38 4.37
CA TYR A 37 7.40 -2.43 3.90
C TYR A 37 6.06 -3.12 3.74
N TYR A 38 4.98 -2.44 4.09
CA TYR A 38 3.64 -2.85 3.71
C TYR A 38 3.34 -2.39 2.29
N LEU A 39 2.89 -3.31 1.46
CA LEU A 39 2.34 -2.97 0.16
C LEU A 39 0.94 -2.39 0.36
N VAL A 40 0.72 -1.15 -0.07
CA VAL A 40 -0.54 -0.42 0.06
C VAL A 40 -1.22 -0.27 -1.29
N ASP A 41 -2.48 0.17 -1.31
CA ASP A 41 -3.17 0.43 -2.57
C ASP A 41 -2.56 1.63 -3.31
N VAL A 42 -2.78 1.69 -4.62
CA VAL A 42 -2.27 2.70 -5.56
C VAL A 42 -2.69 4.14 -5.21
N GLY A 43 -3.74 4.29 -4.41
CA GLY A 43 -4.25 5.56 -3.91
C GLY A 43 -3.45 6.15 -2.73
N TYR A 44 -2.46 5.42 -2.21
CA TYR A 44 -1.60 5.87 -1.12
C TYR A 44 -0.25 6.39 -1.63
N THR A 45 0.33 7.32 -0.89
CA THR A 45 1.67 7.85 -1.16
C THR A 45 2.75 6.92 -0.59
N ASN A 46 3.83 6.71 -1.33
CA ASN A 46 5.03 6.04 -0.84
C ASN A 46 5.63 6.78 0.37
N GLY A 47 6.10 6.03 1.36
CA GLY A 47 6.73 6.58 2.55
C GLY A 47 7.40 5.50 3.40
N ASP A 48 7.99 5.90 4.52
CA ASP A 48 8.66 4.96 5.42
C ASP A 48 7.67 3.90 5.91
N GLY A 49 7.99 2.63 5.61
CA GLY A 49 7.14 1.49 5.95
C GLY A 49 5.98 1.19 4.98
N PHE A 50 5.74 2.02 3.96
CA PHE A 50 4.61 1.88 3.04
C PHE A 50 5.02 2.08 1.57
N LEU A 51 4.74 1.08 0.73
CA LEU A 51 5.00 1.13 -0.70
C LEU A 51 3.72 0.91 -1.49
N ALA A 52 3.32 1.91 -2.28
CA ALA A 52 2.29 1.78 -3.29
C ALA A 52 2.90 1.16 -4.56
N PRO A 53 2.19 0.23 -5.23
CA PRO A 53 2.59 -0.28 -6.53
C PRO A 53 2.85 0.84 -7.53
N PHE A 54 3.82 0.62 -8.41
CA PHE A 54 4.12 1.55 -9.48
C PHE A 54 2.88 1.74 -10.37
N GLN A 55 2.41 2.98 -10.48
CA GLN A 55 1.28 3.34 -11.33
C GLN A 55 1.64 3.08 -12.80
N GLY A 56 0.82 2.29 -13.48
CA GLY A 56 1.03 1.92 -14.89
C GLY A 56 1.63 0.54 -15.14
N GLN A 57 1.94 -0.22 -14.08
CA GLN A 57 2.30 -1.63 -14.19
C GLN A 57 1.47 -2.48 -13.22
N ARG A 58 0.66 -3.40 -13.74
CA ARG A 58 -0.11 -4.34 -12.93
C ARG A 58 0.87 -5.30 -12.27
N TYR A 59 0.93 -5.28 -10.94
CA TYR A 59 1.64 -6.31 -10.18
C TYR A 59 0.77 -7.57 -10.19
N HIS A 60 1.08 -8.53 -11.05
CA HIS A 60 0.45 -9.84 -11.04
C HIS A 60 1.19 -10.71 -10.02
N LEU A 61 0.64 -10.82 -8.80
CA LEU A 61 1.20 -11.66 -7.73
C LEU A 61 1.30 -13.16 -8.12
N ASN A 62 0.64 -13.57 -9.22
CA ASN A 62 0.63 -14.94 -9.73
C ASN A 62 1.76 -15.26 -10.74
N ASP A 63 2.54 -14.27 -11.20
CA ASP A 63 3.58 -14.51 -12.21
C ASP A 63 4.91 -15.02 -11.61
N TRP A 64 4.99 -15.15 -10.29
CA TRP A 64 6.11 -15.81 -9.60
C TRP A 64 5.99 -17.35 -9.63
N SER A 65 5.58 -17.92 -10.77
CA SER A 65 5.83 -19.33 -11.08
C SER A 65 6.71 -19.38 -12.32
N GLU A 66 8.03 -19.39 -12.09
CA GLU A 66 9.22 -19.64 -12.95
C GLU A 66 9.21 -19.47 -14.49
N ARG A 67 8.15 -19.03 -15.17
CA ARG A 67 8.02 -19.13 -16.64
C ARG A 67 7.32 -17.97 -17.36
N HIS A 68 6.85 -16.94 -16.68
CA HIS A 68 6.15 -15.84 -17.37
C HIS A 68 6.81 -14.49 -17.08
N GLN A 69 7.59 -14.01 -18.05
CA GLN A 69 7.94 -12.59 -18.10
C GLN A 69 6.65 -11.80 -18.38
N PRO A 70 6.33 -10.77 -17.59
CA PRO A 70 5.14 -9.98 -17.84
C PRO A 70 5.28 -9.24 -19.18
N THR A 71 4.46 -9.62 -20.16
CA THR A 71 4.40 -9.04 -21.51
C THR A 71 3.50 -7.79 -21.58
N THR A 72 3.07 -7.28 -20.43
CA THR A 72 2.05 -6.22 -20.38
C THR A 72 2.63 -4.85 -20.77
N PRO A 73 1.97 -4.09 -21.67
CA PRO A 73 2.40 -2.75 -22.02
C PRO A 73 2.39 -1.81 -20.81
N LYS A 74 3.41 -0.96 -20.68
CA LYS A 74 3.43 0.12 -19.69
C LYS A 74 2.38 1.15 -20.08
N TYR A 75 1.31 1.23 -19.29
CA TYR A 75 0.31 2.28 -19.47
C TYR A 75 0.79 3.50 -18.68
N PHE A 76 1.39 4.46 -19.38
CA PHE A 76 1.60 5.80 -18.83
C PHE A 76 0.22 6.45 -18.72
N LEU A 77 -0.31 6.56 -17.50
CA LEU A 77 -1.45 7.41 -17.24
C LEU A 77 -0.97 8.85 -17.44
N LYS A 78 -1.59 9.53 -18.42
CA LYS A 78 -1.31 10.90 -18.84
C LYS A 78 -1.85 11.91 -17.83
#